data_AF-B7PMK5-F1
#
_entry.id   AF-B7PMK5-F1
#
_cell.length_a   1.000
_cell.length_b   1.000
_cell.length_c   1.000
_cell.angle_alpha   90.00
_cell.angle_beta   90.00
_cell.angle_gamma   90.00
#
_symmetry.space_group_name_H-M   'P 1'
#
loop_
_entity.id
_entity.type
_entity.pdbx_description
1 polymer ?
#
loop_
_entity_poly.entity_id
_entity_poly.type
_entity_poly.pdbx_seq_one_letter_code
_entity_poly.pdbx_strand_id
1 'polypeptide(L)'
;MQGKKNHMKAAGRNRSVRPRHVTRFPSLLARAGTQVDEAKALIATSKLKILACDNLDEAAKMARAMSMPACFQASHVDASKIPRPIPTAPTAITKAYGDVIQYLKQDKMKDAKNLVRAQHWPVDHPNRGELWLGLCQSHAKGSMEDDFYDSMVQESLGGLWPMSLPTFADPIYCEDYLLSEEGQKKAERVLYVLSTYECISALIGGTIVRHLSQTRLMHDTSAYALMQLTKRLAKKTYLRLNRKVEKEEDLERVFHTWELWIFRGLPFYHL
;
A
#
# COMPACT_ATOMS: atom_id res chain seq x y z
N MET A 1 30.55 49.21 40.97
CA MET A 1 30.16 49.74 39.64
C MET A 1 29.67 48.61 38.77
N GLN A 2 28.55 48.85 38.08
CA GLN A 2 27.89 48.16 36.96
C GLN A 2 28.53 46.86 36.42
N GLY A 3 27.82 45.77 36.11
CA GLY A 3 26.47 45.67 35.57
C GLY A 3 26.49 45.28 34.07
N LYS A 4 25.52 44.42 33.67
CA LYS A 4 25.09 43.98 32.31
C LYS A 4 25.70 42.65 31.82
N LYS A 5 24.98 41.50 31.79
CA LYS A 5 23.79 41.08 30.99
C LYS A 5 23.91 41.31 29.49
N ASN A 6 23.85 40.21 28.72
CA ASN A 6 23.18 39.98 27.41
C ASN A 6 23.82 38.77 26.70
N HIS A 7 23.19 37.96 25.85
CA HIS A 7 21.82 37.46 25.64
C HIS A 7 21.96 36.45 24.48
N MET A 8 21.27 35.29 24.54
CA MET A 8 20.91 34.43 23.39
C MET A 8 22.09 33.71 22.67
N LYS A 9 21.99 32.46 22.17
CA LYS A 9 20.90 31.76 21.50
C LYS A 9 21.21 30.25 21.54
N ALA A 10 20.21 29.44 21.89
CA ALA A 10 20.22 28.01 21.64
C ALA A 10 20.04 27.75 20.14
N ALA A 11 20.96 27.02 19.50
CA ALA A 11 20.76 26.33 18.23
C ALA A 11 21.96 25.41 17.94
N GLY A 12 21.81 24.12 18.18
CA GLY A 12 22.79 23.10 17.82
C GLY A 12 22.07 21.81 17.48
N ARG A 13 21.59 21.70 16.23
CA ARG A 13 21.01 20.47 15.66
C ARG A 13 22.01 19.33 15.81
N ASN A 14 21.72 18.39 16.71
CA ASN A 14 22.48 17.16 16.81
C ASN A 14 22.02 16.21 15.69
N ARG A 15 22.56 16.39 14.47
CA ARG A 15 22.46 15.39 13.41
C ARG A 15 23.43 14.27 13.77
N SER A 16 22.90 13.23 14.44
CA SER A 16 23.61 11.97 14.61
C SER A 16 23.85 11.36 13.23
N VAL A 17 25.12 11.43 12.82
CA VAL A 17 25.73 10.68 11.74
C VAL A 17 25.61 9.20 12.10
N ARG A 18 24.88 8.40 11.30
CA ARG A 18 24.96 6.94 11.36
C ARG A 18 25.84 6.40 10.22
N PRO A 19 26.61 5.32 10.47
CA PRO A 19 27.75 4.96 9.64
C PRO A 19 27.31 4.20 8.39
N ARG A 20 28.06 4.40 7.30
CA ARG A 20 28.03 3.54 6.11
C ARG A 20 28.65 2.20 6.48
N HIS A 21 27.84 1.16 6.59
CA HIS A 21 28.30 -0.21 6.36
C HIS A 21 27.37 -0.86 5.35
N VAL A 22 27.84 -0.86 4.11
CA VAL A 22 27.32 -1.70 3.03
C VAL A 22 27.78 -3.12 3.31
N THR A 23 26.92 -3.94 3.88
CA THR A 23 27.06 -5.39 3.85
C THR A 23 26.07 -5.93 2.84
N ARG A 24 26.57 -6.13 1.61
CA ARG A 24 25.93 -7.00 0.61
C ARG A 24 25.84 -8.40 1.22
N PHE A 25 24.64 -8.94 1.35
CA PHE A 25 24.45 -10.39 1.43
C PHE A 25 23.70 -10.88 0.17
N PRO A 26 24.10 -12.04 -0.38
CA PRO A 26 23.92 -12.36 -1.79
C PRO A 26 22.53 -12.91 -2.08
N SER A 27 22.02 -12.55 -3.25
CA SER A 27 20.99 -13.26 -4.00
C SER A 27 21.27 -14.77 -4.04
N LEU A 28 20.50 -15.57 -3.31
CA LEU A 28 20.44 -17.02 -3.50
C LEU A 28 19.39 -17.38 -4.56
N LEU A 29 19.59 -16.83 -5.75
CA LEU A 29 19.02 -17.33 -6.98
C LEU A 29 20.20 -17.73 -7.86
N ALA A 30 20.19 -18.98 -8.31
CA ALA A 30 21.18 -19.65 -9.16
C ALA A 30 22.45 -20.20 -8.49
N ARG A 31 22.31 -21.38 -7.86
CA ARG A 31 23.32 -22.44 -7.96
C ARG A 31 22.62 -23.80 -8.12
N ALA A 32 22.52 -24.24 -9.37
CA ALA A 32 22.28 -25.64 -9.67
C ALA A 32 23.53 -26.45 -9.25
N GLY A 33 23.36 -27.48 -8.40
CA GLY A 33 24.44 -28.39 -8.02
C GLY A 33 24.40 -28.89 -6.55
N THR A 34 23.44 -29.78 -6.26
CA THR A 34 23.51 -30.93 -5.33
C THR A 34 24.11 -30.80 -3.92
N GLN A 35 23.24 -30.52 -2.93
CA GLN A 35 23.22 -31.15 -1.59
C GLN A 35 21.76 -31.39 -1.14
N VAL A 36 20.90 -31.76 -2.08
CA VAL A 36 19.46 -31.95 -1.84
C VAL A 36 19.20 -33.06 -0.82
N ASP A 37 20.04 -34.08 -0.78
CA ASP A 37 19.86 -35.22 0.12
C ASP A 37 20.36 -34.94 1.54
N GLU A 38 21.38 -34.10 1.72
CA GLU A 38 21.79 -33.58 3.04
C GLU A 38 20.71 -32.66 3.63
N ALA A 39 20.11 -31.80 2.80
CA ALA A 39 18.99 -30.97 3.22
C ALA A 39 17.79 -31.83 3.66
N LYS A 40 17.44 -32.89 2.92
CA LYS A 40 16.38 -33.83 3.30
C LYS A 40 16.69 -34.57 4.61
N ALA A 41 17.94 -34.97 4.84
CA ALA A 41 18.35 -35.66 6.06
C ALA A 41 18.27 -34.77 7.32
N LEU A 42 18.70 -33.50 7.20
CA LEU A 42 18.57 -32.49 8.27
C LEU A 42 17.11 -32.18 8.58
N ILE A 43 16.26 -32.12 7.55
CA ILE A 43 14.83 -31.87 7.72
C ILE A 43 14.13 -33.07 8.38
N ALA A 44 14.51 -34.31 8.04
CA ALA A 44 13.95 -35.51 8.65
C ALA A 44 14.32 -35.69 10.14
N THR A 45 15.48 -35.15 10.56
CA THR A 45 15.88 -35.14 11.99
C THR A 45 15.26 -33.97 12.75
N SER A 46 14.96 -32.88 12.07
CA SER A 46 14.19 -31.78 12.64
C SER A 46 12.74 -32.23 12.81
N LYS A 47 12.16 -32.16 14.00
CA LYS A 47 10.70 -32.34 14.20
C LYS A 47 9.87 -31.18 13.59
N LEU A 48 10.41 -30.52 12.56
CA LEU A 48 9.79 -29.39 11.89
C LEU A 48 8.84 -29.92 10.83
N LYS A 49 7.58 -29.50 10.92
CA LYS A 49 6.57 -29.82 9.92
C LYS A 49 6.87 -29.00 8.66
N ILE A 50 7.28 -29.66 7.57
CA ILE A 50 7.37 -29.03 6.27
C ILE A 50 5.95 -28.74 5.79
N LEU A 51 5.62 -27.46 5.63
CA LEU A 51 4.44 -27.04 4.87
C LEU A 51 4.85 -26.91 3.41
N ALA A 52 4.31 -27.76 2.55
CA ALA A 52 4.49 -27.65 1.11
C ALA A 52 3.82 -26.36 0.62
N CYS A 53 4.54 -25.52 -0.14
CA CYS A 53 4.03 -24.29 -0.75
C CYS A 53 3.16 -24.57 -2.00
N ASP A 54 2.75 -25.82 -2.19
CA ASP A 54 2.32 -26.36 -3.47
C ASP A 54 0.83 -26.12 -3.74
N ASN A 55 0.15 -25.36 -2.89
CA ASN A 55 -1.22 -24.97 -3.11
C ASN A 55 -1.37 -23.45 -3.04
N LEU A 56 -0.56 -22.76 -3.85
CA LEU A 56 -0.69 -21.33 -4.16
C LEU A 56 -2.14 -20.96 -4.52
N ASP A 57 -2.93 -21.88 -5.08
CA ASP A 57 -4.35 -21.68 -5.36
C ASP A 57 -5.22 -21.68 -4.10
N GLU A 58 -4.97 -22.56 -3.13
CA GLU A 58 -5.66 -22.53 -1.83
C GLU A 58 -5.20 -21.34 -1.00
N ALA A 59 -3.91 -21.03 -1.02
CA ALA A 59 -3.36 -19.81 -0.42
C ALA A 59 -3.95 -18.56 -1.05
N ALA A 60 -4.13 -18.51 -2.37
CA ALA A 60 -4.77 -17.40 -3.07
C ALA A 60 -6.29 -17.34 -2.85
N LYS A 61 -6.97 -18.48 -2.61
CA LYS A 61 -8.39 -18.51 -2.21
C LYS A 61 -8.60 -18.02 -0.79
N MET A 62 -7.75 -18.47 0.15
CA MET A 62 -7.76 -18.02 1.54
C MET A 62 -7.44 -16.54 1.63
N ALA A 63 -6.41 -16.11 0.91
CA ALA A 63 -6.01 -14.72 0.95
C ALA A 63 -7.05 -13.80 0.31
N ARG A 64 -7.76 -14.23 -0.75
CA ARG A 64 -8.87 -13.48 -1.40
C ARG A 64 -9.92 -12.93 -0.46
N ALA A 65 -10.10 -13.47 0.74
CA ALA A 65 -11.28 -13.23 1.54
C ALA A 65 -11.05 -12.44 2.84
N MET A 66 -10.08 -11.53 2.95
CA MET A 66 -9.88 -10.74 4.18
C MET A 66 -11.19 -10.09 4.68
N SER A 67 -11.77 -10.70 5.71
CA SER A 67 -12.65 -10.00 6.64
C SER A 67 -11.73 -9.09 7.44
N MET A 68 -11.99 -7.78 7.41
CA MET A 68 -11.30 -6.83 8.27
C MET A 68 -12.20 -6.57 9.48
N PRO A 69 -11.89 -7.09 10.68
CA PRO A 69 -12.54 -6.64 11.89
C PRO A 69 -11.97 -5.27 12.26
N ALA A 70 -12.84 -4.28 12.49
CA ALA A 70 -12.57 -3.07 13.27
C ALA A 70 -11.26 -2.27 12.97
N CYS A 71 -10.76 -2.25 11.73
CA CYS A 71 -9.50 -1.57 11.41
C CYS A 71 -9.59 -0.04 11.43
N PHE A 72 -10.81 0.50 11.29
CA PHE A 72 -11.04 1.93 11.39
C PHE A 72 -11.47 2.30 12.82
N GLN A 73 -10.51 2.78 13.59
CA GLN A 73 -10.77 3.43 14.87
C GLN A 73 -10.48 4.91 14.73
N ALA A 74 -11.32 5.74 15.34
CA ALA A 74 -11.12 7.19 15.33
C ALA A 74 -9.76 7.61 15.93
N SER A 75 -9.21 6.80 16.86
CA SER A 75 -7.86 6.98 17.44
C SER A 75 -6.73 6.85 16.43
N HIS A 76 -6.92 6.10 15.34
CA HIS A 76 -5.92 5.91 14.29
C HIS A 76 -5.83 7.12 13.34
N VAL A 77 -6.77 8.07 13.44
CA VAL A 77 -6.86 9.23 12.54
C VAL A 77 -6.60 10.52 13.31
N ASP A 78 -5.64 11.30 12.83
CA ASP A 78 -5.39 12.65 13.29
C ASP A 78 -6.31 13.64 12.55
N ALA A 79 -7.51 13.83 13.12
CA ALA A 79 -8.51 14.75 12.58
C ALA A 79 -8.05 16.23 12.59
N SER A 80 -6.98 16.58 13.31
CA SER A 80 -6.44 17.95 13.32
C SER A 80 -5.77 18.30 11.98
N LYS A 81 -5.30 17.29 11.24
CA LYS A 81 -4.70 17.45 9.90
C LYS A 81 -5.73 17.63 8.79
N ILE A 82 -7.03 17.46 9.06
CA ILE A 82 -8.10 17.61 8.05
C ILE A 82 -8.24 19.09 7.67
N PRO A 83 -8.06 19.47 6.38
CA PRO A 83 -8.27 20.84 5.94
C PRO A 83 -9.71 21.28 6.18
N ARG A 84 -9.90 22.45 6.80
CA ARG A 84 -11.22 23.07 7.01
C ARG A 84 -11.30 24.42 6.30
N PRO A 85 -12.40 24.71 5.57
CA PRO A 85 -13.57 23.86 5.34
C PRO A 85 -13.23 22.67 4.43
N ILE A 86 -13.86 21.52 4.67
CA ILE A 86 -13.71 20.34 3.81
C ILE A 86 -14.22 20.74 2.42
N PRO A 87 -13.41 20.62 1.37
CA PRO A 87 -13.86 20.91 0.01
C PRO A 87 -15.02 19.96 -0.33
N THR A 88 -16.25 20.46 -0.29
CA THR A 88 -17.42 19.74 -0.75
C THR A 88 -17.57 19.95 -2.25
N ALA A 89 -17.93 18.88 -2.96
CA ALA A 89 -18.22 19.01 -4.37
C ALA A 89 -19.48 19.88 -4.59
N PRO A 90 -19.56 20.60 -5.72
CA PRO A 90 -20.72 21.43 -6.04
C PRO A 90 -21.99 20.62 -6.36
N THR A 91 -21.87 19.30 -6.56
CA THR A 91 -22.96 18.44 -6.97
C THR A 91 -23.73 17.92 -5.76
N ALA A 92 -25.04 18.15 -5.73
CA ALA A 92 -25.92 17.57 -4.71
C ALA A 92 -25.79 16.04 -4.70
N ILE A 93 -25.68 15.45 -3.51
CA ILE A 93 -25.69 13.99 -3.34
C ILE A 93 -27.13 13.53 -3.62
N THR A 94 -27.34 12.83 -4.73
CA THR A 94 -28.69 12.43 -5.18
C THR A 94 -29.04 10.99 -4.87
N LYS A 95 -28.05 10.17 -4.51
CA LYS A 95 -28.21 8.73 -4.29
C LYS A 95 -27.39 8.27 -3.08
N ALA A 96 -27.91 7.28 -2.37
CA ALA A 96 -27.37 6.87 -1.08
C ALA A 96 -26.22 5.88 -1.25
N TYR A 97 -25.34 5.84 -0.24
CA TYR A 97 -24.30 4.81 -0.12
C TYR A 97 -24.87 3.38 -0.19
N GLY A 98 -26.05 3.16 0.39
CA GLY A 98 -26.72 1.85 0.40
C GLY A 98 -27.05 1.31 -0.99
N ASP A 99 -27.28 2.19 -1.97
CA ASP A 99 -27.56 1.79 -3.35
C ASP A 99 -26.35 1.09 -3.98
N VAL A 100 -25.12 1.53 -3.65
CA VAL A 100 -23.90 0.89 -4.14
C VAL A 100 -23.80 -0.52 -3.57
N ILE A 101 -23.98 -0.68 -2.26
CA ILE A 101 -23.93 -2.00 -1.61
C ILE A 101 -24.99 -2.94 -2.17
N GLN A 102 -26.19 -2.43 -2.47
CA GLN A 102 -27.24 -3.22 -3.11
C GLN A 102 -26.85 -3.67 -4.52
N TYR A 103 -26.24 -2.79 -5.32
CA TYR A 103 -25.72 -3.17 -6.64
C TYR A 103 -24.61 -4.22 -6.55
N LEU A 104 -23.71 -4.11 -5.57
CA LEU A 104 -22.67 -5.12 -5.34
C LEU A 104 -23.27 -6.49 -4.97
N LYS A 105 -24.27 -6.53 -4.08
CA LYS A 105 -25.00 -7.76 -3.73
C LYS A 105 -25.77 -8.38 -4.90
N GLN A 106 -26.20 -7.57 -5.86
CA GLN A 106 -26.91 -8.00 -7.07
C GLN A 106 -25.97 -8.30 -8.26
N ASP A 107 -24.65 -8.27 -8.05
CA ASP A 107 -23.62 -8.42 -9.10
C ASP A 107 -23.73 -7.39 -10.25
N LYS A 108 -24.34 -6.23 -9.97
CA LYS A 108 -24.50 -5.10 -10.91
C LYS A 108 -23.28 -4.18 -10.86
N MET A 109 -22.10 -4.73 -11.13
CA MET A 109 -20.83 -4.00 -10.98
C MET A 109 -20.73 -2.72 -11.82
N LYS A 110 -21.34 -2.72 -13.01
CA LYS A 110 -21.38 -1.54 -13.89
C LYS A 110 -22.16 -0.39 -13.26
N ASP A 111 -23.29 -0.67 -12.61
CA ASP A 111 -24.14 0.34 -11.98
C ASP A 111 -23.48 0.89 -10.71
N ALA A 112 -22.89 0.01 -9.89
CA ALA A 112 -22.08 0.40 -8.75
C ALA A 112 -20.95 1.36 -9.15
N LYS A 113 -20.19 1.00 -10.19
CA LYS A 113 -19.09 1.81 -10.74
C LYS A 113 -19.56 3.17 -11.25
N ASN A 114 -20.67 3.21 -11.98
CA ASN A 114 -21.22 4.47 -12.49
C ASN A 114 -21.69 5.37 -11.34
N LEU A 115 -22.29 4.79 -10.31
CA LEU A 115 -22.76 5.53 -9.14
C LEU A 115 -21.60 6.15 -8.36
N VAL A 116 -20.56 5.36 -8.05
CA VAL A 116 -19.37 5.83 -7.32
C VAL A 116 -18.64 6.95 -8.08
N ARG A 117 -18.64 6.91 -9.42
CA ARG A 117 -18.03 7.95 -10.26
C ARG A 117 -18.86 9.23 -10.36
N ALA A 118 -20.18 9.13 -10.22
CA ALA A 118 -21.08 10.27 -10.33
C ALA A 118 -21.23 11.02 -9.01
N GLN A 119 -21.21 10.30 -7.89
CA GLN A 119 -21.40 10.86 -6.56
C GLN A 119 -20.05 11.31 -5.97
N HIS A 120 -20.04 12.51 -5.40
CA HIS A 120 -18.84 13.11 -4.81
C HIS A 120 -19.01 13.20 -3.30
N TRP A 121 -18.96 12.05 -2.63
CA TRP A 121 -19.16 12.03 -1.19
C TRP A 121 -17.98 12.63 -0.43
N PRO A 122 -18.23 13.34 0.69
CA PRO A 122 -17.19 13.93 1.52
C PRO A 122 -16.17 12.90 2.04
N VAL A 123 -14.96 13.38 2.33
CA VAL A 123 -13.86 12.56 2.89
C VAL A 123 -14.15 12.01 4.28
N ASP A 124 -14.95 12.73 5.06
CA ASP A 124 -15.34 12.41 6.44
C ASP A 124 -16.69 11.68 6.50
N HIS A 125 -17.24 11.26 5.36
CA HIS A 125 -18.52 10.58 5.34
C HIS A 125 -18.46 9.23 6.07
N PRO A 126 -19.36 8.95 7.04
CA PRO A 126 -19.26 7.79 7.93
C PRO A 126 -19.27 6.44 7.20
N ASN A 127 -20.01 6.35 6.09
CA ASN A 127 -20.17 5.09 5.36
C ASN A 127 -19.01 4.77 4.38
N ARG A 128 -17.96 5.60 4.30
CA ARG A 128 -16.83 5.36 3.38
C ARG A 128 -16.09 4.06 3.73
N GLY A 129 -15.98 3.73 5.03
CA GLY A 129 -15.36 2.49 5.50
C GLY A 129 -16.11 1.25 5.02
N GLU A 130 -17.43 1.20 5.22
CA GLU A 130 -18.27 0.08 4.75
C GLU A 130 -18.28 -0.03 3.22
N LEU A 131 -18.34 1.10 2.52
CA LEU A 131 -18.28 1.15 1.05
C LEU A 131 -16.97 0.56 0.52
N TRP A 132 -15.83 1.01 1.05
CA TRP A 132 -14.52 0.53 0.62
C TRP A 132 -14.36 -0.95 0.89
N LEU A 133 -14.79 -1.41 2.07
CA LEU A 133 -14.79 -2.83 2.41
C LEU A 133 -15.63 -3.64 1.41
N GLY A 134 -16.85 -3.20 1.13
CA GLY A 134 -17.73 -3.88 0.16
C GLY A 134 -17.16 -3.90 -1.26
N LEU A 135 -16.51 -2.82 -1.71
CA LEU A 135 -15.84 -2.76 -3.01
C LEU A 135 -14.64 -3.72 -3.06
N CYS A 136 -13.79 -3.75 -2.04
CA CYS A 136 -12.66 -4.68 -1.96
C CYS A 136 -13.14 -6.14 -1.93
N GLN A 137 -14.15 -6.45 -1.13
CA GLN A 137 -14.76 -7.79 -1.04
C GLN A 137 -15.44 -8.22 -2.34
N SER A 138 -15.90 -7.30 -3.19
CA SER A 138 -16.48 -7.68 -4.48
C SER A 138 -15.47 -8.33 -5.45
N HIS A 139 -14.16 -8.13 -5.21
CA HIS A 139 -13.08 -8.77 -5.93
C HIS A 139 -12.61 -10.08 -5.25
N ALA A 140 -13.04 -10.31 -4.01
CA ALA A 140 -12.84 -11.53 -3.25
C ALA A 140 -13.84 -12.62 -3.67
N LYS A 141 -13.39 -13.87 -3.79
CA LYS A 141 -14.28 -15.04 -3.83
C LYS A 141 -13.93 -15.94 -2.66
N GLY A 142 -14.76 -15.93 -1.62
CA GLY A 142 -14.58 -16.70 -0.40
C GLY A 142 -14.92 -15.87 0.85
N SER A 143 -15.23 -16.55 1.94
CA SER A 143 -15.33 -15.98 3.29
C SER A 143 -14.16 -16.50 4.12
N MET A 144 -13.48 -15.62 4.83
CA MET A 144 -12.38 -15.96 5.73
C MET A 144 -12.86 -15.94 7.17
N GLU A 145 -12.19 -16.70 8.03
CA GLU A 145 -12.43 -16.66 9.46
C GLU A 145 -11.97 -15.30 10.01
N ASP A 146 -12.81 -14.69 10.86
CA ASP A 146 -12.63 -13.32 11.36
C ASP A 146 -11.29 -13.13 12.13
N ASP A 147 -10.70 -14.21 12.65
CA ASP A 147 -9.49 -14.17 13.49
C ASP A 147 -8.18 -14.45 12.74
N PHE A 148 -8.21 -14.62 11.41
CA PHE A 148 -7.01 -15.02 10.67
C PHE A 148 -5.88 -13.98 10.76
N TYR A 149 -6.21 -12.69 10.63
CA TYR A 149 -5.21 -11.61 10.72
C TYR A 149 -4.54 -11.60 12.10
N ASP A 150 -5.34 -11.67 13.17
CA ASP A 150 -4.84 -11.64 14.54
C ASP A 150 -4.02 -12.90 14.86
N SER A 151 -4.41 -14.06 14.34
CA SER A 151 -3.65 -15.30 14.45
C SER A 151 -2.25 -15.17 13.81
N MET A 152 -2.15 -14.56 12.63
CA MET A 152 -0.86 -14.34 11.97
C MET A 152 0.00 -13.28 12.68
N VAL A 153 -0.61 -12.23 13.20
CA VAL A 153 0.13 -11.26 14.03
C VAL A 153 0.68 -11.97 15.26
N GLN A 154 -0.11 -12.79 15.93
CA GLN A 154 0.31 -13.52 17.12
C GLN A 154 1.39 -14.57 16.80
N GLU A 155 1.30 -15.26 15.67
CA GLU A 155 2.32 -16.23 15.24
C GLU A 155 3.64 -15.54 14.88
N SER A 156 3.59 -14.42 14.14
CA SER A 156 4.78 -13.76 13.61
C SER A 156 5.44 -12.78 14.57
N LEU A 157 4.65 -12.00 15.31
CA LEU A 157 5.11 -10.95 16.22
C LEU A 157 4.80 -11.26 17.69
N GLY A 158 3.88 -12.19 17.97
CA GLY A 158 3.30 -12.33 19.31
C GLY A 158 2.67 -11.01 19.74
N GLY A 159 3.20 -10.43 20.83
CA GLY A 159 2.80 -9.10 21.32
C GLY A 159 3.70 -7.94 20.87
N LEU A 160 4.71 -8.20 20.04
CA LEU A 160 5.69 -7.19 19.62
C LEU A 160 5.21 -6.36 18.43
N TRP A 161 5.98 -5.32 18.11
CA TRP A 161 5.79 -4.48 16.93
C TRP A 161 6.93 -4.72 15.94
N PRO A 162 6.69 -4.52 14.63
CA PRO A 162 7.77 -4.57 13.65
C PRO A 162 8.87 -3.55 13.99
N MET A 163 10.12 -3.99 13.95
CA MET A 163 11.27 -3.13 14.22
C MET A 163 11.74 -2.37 12.97
N SER A 164 11.29 -2.81 11.79
CA SER A 164 11.61 -2.22 10.49
C SER A 164 10.51 -2.51 9.49
N LEU A 165 10.37 -1.63 8.50
CA LEU A 165 9.53 -1.88 7.34
C LEU A 165 10.05 -3.06 6.50
N PRO A 166 9.15 -3.78 5.79
CA PRO A 166 9.53 -4.76 4.79
C PRO A 166 10.43 -4.17 3.70
N THR A 167 11.24 -5.02 3.06
CA THR A 167 12.19 -4.59 2.01
C THR A 167 11.53 -4.03 0.76
N PHE A 168 10.25 -4.33 0.51
CA PHE A 168 9.49 -3.76 -0.60
C PHE A 168 8.94 -2.36 -0.30
N ALA A 169 8.92 -1.94 0.97
CA ALA A 169 8.42 -0.64 1.39
C ALA A 169 9.60 0.32 1.58
N ASP A 170 9.65 1.35 0.73
CA ASP A 170 10.65 2.41 0.86
C ASP A 170 10.12 3.50 1.80
N PRO A 171 10.79 3.76 2.94
CA PRO A 171 10.38 4.78 3.90
C PRO A 171 10.20 6.17 3.31
N ILE A 172 10.88 6.49 2.19
CA ILE A 172 10.80 7.81 1.53
C ILE A 172 9.42 8.04 0.90
N TYR A 173 8.72 6.96 0.54
CA TYR A 173 7.40 7.00 -0.09
C TYR A 173 6.26 6.63 0.87
N CYS A 174 6.55 6.42 2.15
CA CYS A 174 5.55 6.20 3.18
C CYS A 174 4.87 7.53 3.55
N GLU A 175 3.76 7.84 2.89
CA GLU A 175 2.92 8.98 3.23
C GLU A 175 2.01 8.62 4.42
N ASP A 176 2.04 9.43 5.48
CA ASP A 176 1.21 9.23 6.67
C ASP A 176 -0.18 9.86 6.54
N TYR A 177 -0.36 10.80 5.61
CA TYR A 177 -1.59 11.57 5.39
C TYR A 177 -2.21 12.05 6.71
N LEU A 178 -3.33 11.45 7.11
CA LEU A 178 -4.10 11.77 8.31
C LEU A 178 -3.95 10.69 9.39
N LEU A 179 -2.98 9.78 9.30
CA LEU A 179 -2.74 8.78 10.34
C LEU A 179 -2.09 9.42 11.56
N SER A 180 -2.59 9.05 12.74
CA SER A 180 -1.93 9.31 14.02
C SER A 180 -0.69 8.42 14.17
N GLU A 181 0.16 8.67 15.17
CA GLU A 181 1.30 7.78 15.45
C GLU A 181 0.87 6.32 15.70
N GLU A 182 -0.29 6.13 16.32
CA GLU A 182 -0.88 4.79 16.51
C GLU A 182 -1.34 4.18 15.19
N GLY A 183 -2.02 4.96 14.35
CA GLY A 183 -2.43 4.55 13.01
C GLY A 183 -1.24 4.16 12.13
N GLN A 184 -0.14 4.91 12.20
CA GLN A 184 1.10 4.60 11.49
C GLN A 184 1.67 3.25 11.95
N LYS A 185 1.80 3.01 13.26
CA LYS A 185 2.28 1.71 13.79
C LYS A 185 1.41 0.54 13.32
N LYS A 186 0.08 0.72 13.27
CA LYS A 186 -0.85 -0.30 12.76
C LYS A 186 -0.64 -0.54 11.26
N ALA A 187 -0.43 0.49 10.47
CA ALA A 187 -0.11 0.36 9.04
C ALA A 187 1.21 -0.38 8.81
N GLU A 188 2.26 -0.07 9.58
CA GLU A 188 3.54 -0.79 9.54
C GLU A 188 3.37 -2.27 9.85
N ARG A 189 2.54 -2.61 10.84
CA ARG A 189 2.20 -4.00 11.16
C ARG A 189 1.50 -4.71 10.01
N VAL A 190 0.56 -4.06 9.33
CA VAL A 190 -0.08 -4.62 8.14
C VAL A 190 0.95 -4.91 7.05
N LEU A 191 1.86 -3.96 6.76
CA LEU A 191 2.93 -4.18 5.78
C LEU A 191 3.84 -5.36 6.17
N TYR A 192 4.19 -5.47 7.45
CA TYR A 192 4.98 -6.59 7.96
C TYR A 192 4.28 -7.94 7.72
N VAL A 193 3.01 -8.05 8.12
CA VAL A 193 2.23 -9.28 7.92
C VAL A 193 2.13 -9.64 6.44
N LEU A 194 1.91 -8.65 5.56
CA LEU A 194 1.92 -8.85 4.11
C LEU A 194 3.25 -9.41 3.58
N SER A 195 4.38 -9.03 4.21
CA SER A 195 5.71 -9.50 3.83
C SER A 195 6.00 -10.93 4.30
N THR A 196 5.43 -11.33 5.43
CA THR A 196 5.69 -12.66 6.03
C THR A 196 4.91 -13.76 5.30
N TYR A 197 3.78 -13.43 4.68
CA TYR A 197 2.90 -14.43 4.07
C TYR A 197 2.71 -14.16 2.58
N GLU A 198 3.42 -14.93 1.75
CA GLU A 198 3.38 -14.84 0.28
C GLU A 198 1.96 -15.05 -0.29
N CYS A 199 1.11 -15.81 0.42
CA CYS A 199 -0.31 -15.97 0.09
C CYS A 199 -1.10 -14.64 0.20
N ILE A 200 -0.81 -13.78 1.18
CA ILE A 200 -1.43 -12.46 1.31
C ILE A 200 -0.81 -11.46 0.32
N SER A 201 0.46 -11.64 -0.05
CA SER A 201 1.00 -10.95 -1.21
C SER A 201 0.22 -11.33 -2.48
N ALA A 202 -0.15 -12.60 -2.68
CA ALA A 202 -0.99 -13.03 -3.80
C ALA A 202 -2.45 -12.49 -3.74
N LEU A 203 -2.96 -12.13 -2.55
CA LEU A 203 -4.27 -11.47 -2.39
C LEU A 203 -4.34 -10.10 -3.06
N ILE A 204 -3.29 -9.30 -2.88
CA ILE A 204 -3.18 -7.99 -3.53
C ILE A 204 -3.09 -8.15 -5.06
N GLY A 205 -2.67 -9.32 -5.53
CA GLY A 205 -2.51 -9.70 -6.92
C GLY A 205 -3.79 -10.26 -7.53
N GLY A 206 -4.91 -9.55 -7.43
CA GLY A 206 -6.16 -9.92 -8.09
C GLY A 206 -5.92 -10.39 -9.52
N THR A 207 -6.35 -11.62 -9.85
CA THR A 207 -5.98 -12.26 -11.13
C THR A 207 -6.70 -11.64 -12.34
N ILE A 208 -7.81 -10.94 -12.09
CA ILE A 208 -8.64 -10.29 -13.12
C ILE A 208 -8.36 -8.78 -13.18
N VAL A 209 -8.17 -8.14 -12.01
CA VAL A 209 -7.90 -6.71 -11.90
C VAL A 209 -6.68 -6.53 -11.01
N ARG A 210 -5.64 -5.90 -11.58
CA ARG A 210 -4.41 -5.59 -10.85
C ARG A 210 -4.54 -4.19 -10.26
N HIS A 211 -4.47 -4.09 -8.93
CA HIS A 211 -4.60 -2.82 -8.21
C HIS A 211 -3.25 -2.25 -7.78
N LEU A 212 -2.27 -3.12 -7.48
CA LEU A 212 -0.94 -2.72 -7.04
C LEU A 212 0.15 -3.46 -7.82
N SER A 213 1.25 -2.76 -8.10
CA SER A 213 2.44 -3.34 -8.70
C SER A 213 3.27 -4.02 -7.63
N GLN A 214 3.51 -5.32 -7.76
CA GLN A 214 4.21 -6.12 -6.75
C GLN A 214 5.67 -6.41 -7.11
N THR A 215 6.02 -6.19 -8.38
CA THR A 215 7.37 -6.40 -8.90
C THR A 215 7.84 -5.16 -9.64
N ARG A 216 9.15 -4.97 -9.68
CA ARG A 216 9.78 -3.92 -10.47
C ARG A 216 9.33 -3.95 -11.94
N LEU A 217 9.26 -5.15 -12.52
CA LEU A 217 8.80 -5.31 -13.91
C LEU A 217 7.37 -4.80 -14.12
N MET A 218 6.46 -5.04 -13.17
CA MET A 218 5.09 -4.52 -13.25
C MET A 218 5.05 -2.99 -13.18
N HIS A 219 5.84 -2.41 -12.26
CA HIS A 219 5.95 -0.96 -12.13
C HIS A 219 6.51 -0.33 -13.42
N ASP A 220 7.63 -0.84 -13.93
CA ASP A 220 8.27 -0.36 -15.16
C ASP A 220 7.31 -0.48 -16.37
N THR A 221 6.59 -1.60 -16.47
CA THR A 221 5.57 -1.80 -17.51
C THR A 221 4.42 -0.79 -17.41
N SER A 222 3.97 -0.50 -16.18
CA SER A 222 2.89 0.48 -15.94
C SER A 222 3.31 1.91 -16.32
N ALA A 223 4.54 2.30 -15.97
CA ALA A 223 5.10 3.60 -16.31
C ALA A 223 5.24 3.75 -17.83
N TYR A 224 5.75 2.72 -18.50
CA TYR A 224 5.86 2.70 -19.97
C TYR A 224 4.49 2.77 -20.65
N ALA A 225 3.50 2.01 -20.16
CA ALA A 225 2.14 2.07 -20.68
C ALA A 225 1.54 3.47 -20.57
N LEU A 226 1.72 4.15 -19.42
CA LEU A 226 1.28 5.53 -19.23
C LEU A 226 1.99 6.49 -20.19
N MET A 227 3.28 6.32 -20.42
CA MET A 227 4.03 7.11 -21.40
C MET A 227 3.46 6.96 -22.81
N GLN A 228 3.19 5.74 -23.26
CA GLN A 228 2.60 5.48 -24.58
C GLN A 228 1.18 6.03 -24.70
N LEU A 229 0.37 5.90 -23.64
CA LEU A 229 -0.96 6.51 -23.59
C LEU A 229 -0.88 8.04 -23.66
N THR A 230 0.08 8.66 -22.97
CA THR A 230 0.28 10.10 -23.01
C THR A 230 0.71 10.56 -24.41
N LYS A 231 1.59 9.81 -25.08
CA LYS A 231 1.99 10.06 -26.47
C LYS A 231 0.79 10.03 -27.43
N ARG A 232 -0.14 9.10 -27.22
CA ARG A 232 -1.34 8.92 -28.07
C ARG A 232 -2.46 9.92 -27.76
N LEU A 233 -2.82 10.07 -26.49
CA LEU A 233 -4.02 10.80 -26.04
C LEU A 233 -3.73 12.25 -25.66
N ALA A 234 -2.51 12.55 -25.20
CA ALA A 234 -2.08 13.87 -24.75
C ALA A 234 -0.81 14.33 -25.48
N LYS A 235 -0.79 14.18 -26.81
CA LYS A 235 0.40 14.39 -27.67
C LYS A 235 1.11 15.73 -27.43
N LYS A 236 0.37 16.82 -27.24
CA LYS A 236 0.95 18.14 -26.96
C LYS A 236 1.78 18.14 -25.66
N THR A 237 1.25 17.53 -24.61
CA THR A 237 1.93 17.38 -23.31
C THR A 237 3.16 16.50 -23.44
N TYR A 238 3.03 15.34 -24.11
CA TYR A 238 4.15 14.45 -24.38
C TYR A 238 5.29 15.19 -25.10
N LEU A 239 4.99 15.90 -26.19
CA LEU A 239 5.99 16.65 -26.96
C LEU A 239 6.62 17.79 -26.15
N ARG A 240 5.90 18.36 -25.19
CA ARG A 240 6.44 19.38 -24.28
C ARG A 240 7.40 18.78 -23.27
N LEU A 241 7.05 17.63 -22.69
CA LEU A 241 7.93 16.89 -21.79
C LEU A 241 9.20 16.44 -22.53
N ASN A 242 9.04 15.81 -23.69
CA ASN A 242 10.15 15.32 -24.50
C ASN A 242 11.12 16.44 -24.93
N ARG A 243 10.64 17.68 -25.12
CA ARG A 243 11.50 18.83 -25.43
C ARG A 243 12.27 19.39 -24.24
N LYS A 244 11.78 19.15 -23.02
CA LYS A 244 12.42 19.63 -21.78
C LYS A 244 13.50 18.69 -21.26
N VAL A 245 13.53 17.49 -21.79
CA VAL A 245 14.42 16.43 -21.34
C VAL A 245 15.53 16.27 -22.38
N GLU A 246 16.78 16.14 -21.93
CA GLU A 246 17.95 16.02 -22.81
C GLU A 246 18.07 14.63 -23.45
N LYS A 247 17.69 13.57 -22.71
CA LYS A 247 17.78 12.16 -23.13
C LYS A 247 16.45 11.43 -23.02
N GLU A 248 16.19 10.47 -23.88
CA GLU A 248 14.96 9.66 -23.83
C GLU A 248 14.83 8.89 -22.50
N GLU A 249 15.93 8.38 -21.95
CA GLU A 249 15.96 7.71 -20.63
C GLU A 249 15.46 8.59 -19.49
N ASP A 250 15.69 9.91 -19.58
CA ASP A 250 15.23 10.85 -18.56
C ASP A 250 13.72 11.10 -18.69
N LEU A 251 13.12 10.90 -19.87
CA LEU A 251 11.67 10.96 -20.05
C LEU A 251 11.01 9.74 -19.40
N GLU A 252 11.60 8.56 -19.55
CA GLU A 252 11.13 7.36 -18.86
C GLU A 252 11.15 7.56 -17.34
N ARG A 253 12.23 8.10 -16.79
CA ARG A 253 12.34 8.41 -15.35
C ARG A 253 11.23 9.31 -14.82
N VAL A 254 10.79 10.29 -15.63
CA VAL A 254 9.63 11.12 -15.28
C VAL A 254 8.40 10.23 -15.06
N PHE A 255 8.10 9.34 -15.99
CA PHE A 255 6.94 8.43 -15.89
C PHE A 255 7.08 7.37 -14.80
N HIS A 256 8.27 6.97 -14.36
CA HIS A 256 8.42 6.08 -13.20
C HIS A 256 7.87 6.68 -11.91
N THR A 257 7.78 8.02 -11.81
CA THR A 257 7.23 8.70 -10.64
C THR A 257 5.72 8.96 -10.70
N TRP A 258 5.00 8.39 -11.68
CA TRP A 258 3.61 8.74 -11.94
C TRP A 258 2.65 8.53 -10.77
N GLU A 259 2.89 7.49 -9.97
CA GLU A 259 2.09 7.19 -8.77
C GLU A 259 2.18 8.35 -7.76
N LEU A 260 3.35 8.97 -7.65
CA LEU A 260 3.56 10.14 -6.76
C LEU A 260 2.78 11.36 -7.24
N TRP A 261 2.47 11.50 -8.53
CA TRP A 261 1.66 12.61 -9.01
C TRP A 261 0.23 12.56 -8.45
N ILE A 262 -0.25 11.34 -8.17
CA ILE A 262 -1.58 11.09 -7.61
C ILE A 262 -1.48 11.11 -6.08
N PHE A 263 -0.69 10.19 -5.51
CA PHE A 263 -0.68 9.94 -4.06
C PHE A 263 0.01 11.05 -3.25
N ARG A 264 0.98 11.76 -3.83
CA ARG A 264 1.68 12.87 -3.15
C ARG A 264 1.37 14.23 -3.76
N GLY A 265 1.05 14.26 -5.05
CA GLY A 265 0.81 15.49 -5.80
C GLY A 265 -0.60 16.04 -5.62
N LEU A 266 -1.60 15.19 -5.43
CA LEU A 266 -2.98 15.63 -5.21
C LEU A 266 -3.25 15.81 -3.71
N PRO A 267 -4.04 16.84 -3.33
CA PRO A 267 -4.58 16.92 -1.98
C PRO A 267 -5.38 15.68 -1.61
N PHE A 268 -5.32 15.26 -0.34
CA PHE A 268 -5.94 14.03 0.19
C PHE A 268 -7.42 13.87 -0.19
N TYR A 269 -8.17 14.95 -0.32
CA TYR A 269 -9.59 14.88 -0.67
C TYR A 269 -9.89 14.47 -2.13
N HIS A 270 -8.86 14.32 -2.97
CA HIS A 270 -8.98 13.71 -4.30
C HIS A 270 -8.69 12.19 -4.29
N LEU A 271 -8.19 11.66 -3.17
CA LEU A 271 -7.96 10.24 -2.93
C LEU A 271 -9.21 9.59 -2.29
#